data_AF-A0A537F347-F1
#
_entry.id   AF-A0A537F347-F1
#
_cell.length_a   1.000
_cell.length_b   1.000
_cell.length_c   1.000
_cell.angle_alpha   90.00
_cell.angle_beta   90.00
_cell.angle_gamma   90.00
#
_symmetry.space_group_name_H-M   'P 1'
#
loop_
_entity.id
_entity.type
_entity.pdbx_description
1 polymer ?
#
loop_
_entity_poly.entity_id
_entity_poly.type
_entity_poly.pdbx_seq_one_letter_code
_entity_poly.pdbx_strand_id
1 'polypeptide(L)'
;MPPTLHSVCEVGPHKVNAGEVLSILLDAKQGQKVKGHLEEVDGQPFDWYIADEKNMVLLKKGERRKFKPIDEGYDDPAYTVSRKIPWKARWFLILDTYGKQYGREVRVDFEPVGSI
;
A
#
# COMPACT_ATOMS: atom_id res chain seq x y z
N MET A 1 -14.66 -7.96 11.44
CA MET A 1 -15.33 -6.64 11.33
C MET A 1 -15.37 -6.28 9.85
N PRO A 2 -16.46 -5.69 9.33
CA PRO A 2 -16.48 -5.21 7.96
C PRO A 2 -15.44 -4.08 7.79
N PRO A 3 -14.83 -3.92 6.60
CA PRO A 3 -13.93 -2.81 6.33
C PRO A 3 -14.68 -1.48 6.52
N THR A 4 -14.12 -0.61 7.35
CA THR A 4 -14.66 0.75 7.53
C THR A 4 -14.04 1.61 6.43
N LEU A 5 -14.84 2.23 5.58
CA LEU A 5 -14.30 3.16 4.58
C LEU A 5 -13.73 4.37 5.31
N HIS A 6 -12.41 4.51 5.41
CA HIS A 6 -11.79 5.75 5.84
C HIS A 6 -11.68 6.68 4.63
N SER A 7 -11.57 7.99 4.86
CA SER A 7 -11.48 8.99 3.78
C SER A 7 -10.22 8.88 2.91
N VAL A 8 -9.32 7.92 3.18
CA VAL A 8 -8.05 7.72 2.47
C VAL A 8 -8.03 6.41 1.71
N CYS A 9 -8.52 5.31 2.29
CA CYS A 9 -8.58 4.01 1.62
C CYS A 9 -9.58 3.08 2.32
N GLU A 10 -9.79 1.91 1.72
CA GLU A 10 -10.46 0.79 2.37
C GLU A 10 -9.58 0.27 3.50
N VAL A 11 -9.97 0.54 4.75
CA VAL A 11 -9.27 0.09 5.95
C VAL A 11 -9.72 -1.31 6.31
N GLY A 12 -8.78 -2.12 6.77
CA GLY A 12 -9.04 -3.48 7.21
C GLY A 12 -7.96 -4.45 6.77
N PRO A 13 -8.10 -5.72 7.16
CA PRO A 13 -7.25 -6.77 6.63
C PRO A 13 -7.53 -6.99 5.15
N HIS A 14 -6.47 -6.93 4.36
CA HIS A 14 -6.47 -7.23 2.94
C HIS A 14 -5.72 -8.54 2.70
N LYS A 15 -6.41 -9.50 2.08
CA LYS A 15 -5.80 -10.76 1.71
C LYS A 15 -5.03 -10.60 0.40
N VAL A 16 -3.77 -11.02 0.39
CA VAL A 16 -2.90 -11.05 -0.78
C VAL A 16 -2.43 -12.49 -0.96
N ASN A 17 -2.74 -13.13 -2.09
CA ASN A 17 -2.28 -14.50 -2.33
C ASN A 17 -0.78 -14.52 -2.64
N ALA A 18 -0.11 -15.63 -2.35
CA ALA A 18 1.32 -15.81 -2.58
C ALA A 18 1.72 -15.49 -4.03
N GLY A 19 2.77 -14.70 -4.21
CA GLY A 19 3.26 -14.31 -5.54
C GLY A 19 2.43 -13.24 -6.24
N GLU A 20 1.33 -12.78 -5.64
CA GLU A 20 0.47 -11.75 -6.19
C GLU A 20 0.77 -10.36 -5.62
N VAL A 21 0.21 -9.38 -6.31
CA VAL A 21 0.23 -7.97 -5.95
C VAL A 21 -1.21 -7.49 -5.81
N LEU A 22 -1.54 -6.89 -4.67
CA LEU A 22 -2.82 -6.20 -4.46
C LEU A 22 -2.60 -4.69 -4.54
N SER A 23 -3.50 -3.97 -5.22
CA SER A 23 -3.46 -2.51 -5.31
C SER A 23 -4.72 -1.91 -4.70
N ILE A 24 -4.54 -1.10 -3.67
CA ILE A 24 -5.60 -0.40 -2.94
C ILE A 24 -5.55 1.07 -3.34
N LEU A 25 -6.67 1.61 -3.81
CA LEU A 25 -6.75 3.02 -4.21
C LEU A 25 -6.63 3.93 -2.98
N LEU A 26 -5.81 4.98 -3.11
CA LEU A 26 -5.69 6.03 -2.11
C LEU A 26 -6.43 7.29 -2.60
N ASP A 27 -7.41 7.75 -1.83
CA ASP A 27 -8.03 9.07 -2.00
C ASP A 27 -7.11 10.15 -1.40
N ALA A 28 -6.00 10.40 -2.07
CA ALA A 28 -5.01 11.39 -1.68
C ALA A 28 -4.65 12.32 -2.83
N LYS A 29 -4.68 13.63 -2.56
CA LYS A 29 -4.36 14.71 -3.51
C LYS A 29 -2.94 15.20 -3.31
N GLN A 30 -2.41 15.88 -4.33
CA GLN A 30 -1.12 16.55 -4.24
C GLN A 30 -1.04 17.45 -3.00
N GLY A 31 0.07 17.35 -2.26
CA GLY A 31 0.31 18.13 -1.05
C GLY A 31 -0.26 17.51 0.22
N GLN A 32 -1.24 16.60 0.12
CA GLN A 32 -1.78 15.87 1.27
C GLN A 32 -0.77 14.83 1.79
N LYS A 33 -0.96 14.44 3.05
CA LYS A 33 -0.13 13.44 3.71
C LYS A 33 -0.96 12.18 3.94
N VAL A 34 -0.45 11.04 3.49
CA VAL A 34 -0.93 9.72 3.88
C VAL A 34 -0.14 9.29 5.11
N LYS A 35 -0.82 8.94 6.19
CA LYS A 35 -0.21 8.53 7.45
C LYS A 35 -0.97 7.34 8.03
N GLY A 36 -0.28 6.44 8.72
CA GLY A 36 -0.91 5.34 9.44
C GLY A 36 0.07 4.20 9.63
N HIS A 37 -0.45 2.98 9.66
CA HIS A 37 0.37 1.78 9.79
C HIS A 37 -0.16 0.64 8.93
N LEU A 38 0.75 -0.29 8.67
CA LEU A 38 0.50 -1.57 8.01
C LEU A 38 0.97 -2.66 8.96
N GLU A 39 0.18 -3.70 9.15
CA GLU A 39 0.52 -4.81 10.04
C GLU A 39 0.03 -6.13 9.46
N GLU A 40 0.88 -7.14 9.39
CA GLU A 40 0.50 -8.48 9.00
C GLU A 40 -0.09 -9.27 10.17
N VAL A 41 -1.21 -9.94 9.94
CA VAL A 41 -2.02 -10.59 11.01
C VAL A 41 -1.29 -11.76 11.67
N ASP A 42 -0.53 -12.55 10.90
CA ASP A 42 0.19 -13.75 11.37
C ASP A 42 1.67 -13.44 11.68
N GLY A 43 2.09 -12.17 11.65
CA GLY A 43 3.46 -11.74 11.87
C GLY A 43 4.44 -12.15 10.78
N GLN A 44 3.95 -12.48 9.59
CA GLN A 44 4.78 -12.82 8.45
C GLN A 44 5.30 -11.56 7.73
N PRO A 45 6.55 -11.57 7.24
CA PRO A 45 7.08 -10.42 6.52
C PRO A 45 6.39 -10.25 5.16
N PHE A 46 6.19 -9.00 4.75
CA PHE A 46 5.61 -8.62 3.46
C PHE A 46 6.26 -7.35 2.92
N ASP A 47 6.06 -7.07 1.64
CA ASP A 47 6.58 -5.87 1.00
C ASP A 47 5.42 -4.93 0.65
N TRP A 48 5.65 -3.62 0.68
CA TRP A 48 4.64 -2.63 0.31
C TRP A 48 5.24 -1.43 -0.38
N TYR A 49 4.40 -0.73 -1.14
CA TYR A 49 4.77 0.47 -1.88
C TYR A 49 3.65 1.51 -1.91
N ILE A 50 4.00 2.80 -1.93
CA ILE A 50 3.09 3.85 -2.40
C ILE A 50 3.54 4.30 -3.79
N ALA A 51 2.66 4.18 -4.77
CA ALA A 51 2.99 4.47 -6.16
C ALA A 51 1.81 5.07 -6.93
N ASP A 52 2.11 5.77 -8.02
CA ASP A 52 1.09 6.26 -8.93
C ASP A 52 0.62 5.18 -9.92
N GLU A 53 -0.45 5.48 -10.66
CA GLU A 53 -1.03 4.56 -11.66
C GLU A 53 -0.01 4.06 -12.69
N LYS A 54 0.91 4.92 -13.14
CA LYS A 54 1.94 4.55 -14.11
C LYS A 54 2.85 3.47 -13.52
N ASN A 55 3.30 3.66 -12.29
CA ASN A 55 4.14 2.70 -11.59
C ASN A 55 3.40 1.40 -11.22
N MET A 56 2.13 1.48 -10.82
CA MET A 56 1.30 0.30 -10.60
C MET A 56 1.19 -0.58 -11.86
N VAL A 57 1.04 0.03 -13.03
CA VAL A 57 1.03 -0.69 -14.31
C VAL A 57 2.38 -1.35 -14.62
N LEU A 58 3.52 -0.74 -14.23
CA LEU A 58 4.84 -1.36 -14.40
C LEU A 58 4.96 -2.66 -13.59
N LEU A 59 4.47 -2.67 -12.34
CA LEU A 59 4.46 -3.89 -11.52
C LEU A 59 3.58 -4.98 -12.15
N LYS A 60 2.38 -4.64 -12.65
CA LYS A 60 1.49 -5.59 -13.34
C LYS A 60 2.11 -6.19 -14.61
N LYS A 61 3.02 -5.46 -15.27
CA LYS A 61 3.77 -5.94 -16.43
C LYS A 61 5.04 -6.72 -16.07
N GLY A 62 5.36 -6.86 -14.78
CA GLY A 62 6.62 -7.44 -14.32
C GLY A 62 7.85 -6.55 -14.57
N GLU A 63 7.67 -5.28 -14.92
CA GLU A 63 8.77 -4.34 -15.21
C GLU A 63 9.37 -3.73 -13.92
N ARG A 64 9.64 -4.58 -12.91
CA ARG A 64 10.14 -4.18 -11.58
C ARG A 64 11.37 -3.26 -11.62
N ARG A 65 12.25 -3.40 -12.62
CA ARG A 65 13.44 -2.54 -12.78
C ARG A 65 13.12 -1.07 -13.08
N LYS A 66 11.94 -0.79 -13.64
CA LYS A 66 11.48 0.56 -13.97
C LYS A 66 10.54 1.13 -12.90
N PHE A 67 10.08 0.29 -11.98
CA PHE A 67 9.20 0.67 -10.90
C PHE A 67 9.94 1.58 -9.92
N LYS A 68 9.35 2.75 -9.65
CA LYS A 68 9.90 3.80 -8.77
C LYS A 68 8.77 4.30 -7.88
N PRO A 69 8.50 3.61 -6.76
CA PRO A 69 7.53 4.08 -5.79
C PRO A 69 8.04 5.35 -5.11
N ILE A 70 7.15 6.09 -4.47
CA ILE A 70 7.54 7.26 -3.67
C ILE A 70 7.85 6.90 -2.22
N ASP A 71 7.45 5.71 -1.79
CA ASP A 71 7.70 5.15 -0.47
C ASP A 71 7.57 3.62 -0.54
N GLU A 72 8.29 2.92 0.33
CA GLU A 72 8.41 1.46 0.29
C GLU A 72 8.88 0.86 1.61
N GLY A 73 8.55 -0.41 1.82
CA GLY A 73 9.10 -1.25 2.88
C GLY A 73 9.23 -2.69 2.40
N TYR A 74 10.23 -3.38 2.95
CA TYR A 74 10.59 -4.75 2.56
C TYR A 74 10.80 -5.64 3.80
N ASP A 75 10.34 -6.89 3.70
CA ASP A 75 10.65 -7.98 4.63
C ASP A 75 10.43 -7.72 6.14
N ASP A 76 9.45 -6.90 6.51
CA ASP A 76 9.04 -6.65 7.90
C ASP A 76 7.54 -6.99 8.08
N PRO A 77 7.13 -7.55 9.23
CA PRO A 77 5.71 -7.78 9.52
C PRO A 77 4.91 -6.50 9.85
N ALA A 78 5.55 -5.36 10.12
CA ALA A 78 4.81 -4.13 10.43
C ALA A 78 5.55 -2.84 10.01
N TYR A 79 4.79 -1.81 9.64
CA TYR A 79 5.34 -0.52 9.20
C TYR A 79 4.53 0.66 9.70
N THR A 80 5.24 1.75 10.06
CA THR A 80 4.63 3.08 10.13
C THR A 80 4.80 3.79 8.80
N VAL A 81 3.71 4.31 8.26
CA VAL A 81 3.68 5.05 6.98
C VAL A 81 3.43 6.53 7.26
N SER A 82 4.20 7.41 6.63
CA SER A 82 4.05 8.85 6.77
C SER A 82 4.62 9.56 5.54
N ARG A 83 3.82 9.70 4.48
CA ARG A 83 4.26 10.20 3.18
C ARG A 83 3.42 11.35 2.65
N LYS A 84 4.09 12.41 2.18
CA LYS A 84 3.45 13.52 1.45
C LYS A 84 3.33 13.19 -0.03
N ILE A 85 2.16 13.42 -0.61
CA ILE A 85 1.90 13.20 -2.03
C ILE A 85 2.53 14.31 -2.88
N PRO A 86 3.51 14.00 -3.74
CA PRO A 86 4.35 15.01 -4.37
C PRO A 86 3.71 15.67 -5.60
N TRP A 87 2.91 14.95 -6.38
CA TRP A 87 2.26 15.45 -7.61
C TRP A 87 0.84 14.92 -7.77
N LYS A 88 0.08 15.57 -8.65
CA LYS A 88 -1.28 15.18 -8.99
C LYS A 88 -1.26 13.91 -9.86
N ALA A 89 -1.77 12.81 -9.32
CA ALA A 89 -1.97 11.53 -10.00
C ALA A 89 -3.02 10.71 -9.23
N ARG A 90 -3.38 9.53 -9.77
CA ARG A 90 -4.03 8.48 -8.98
C ARG A 90 -2.98 7.71 -8.21
N TRP A 91 -3.18 7.55 -6.90
CA TRP A 91 -2.23 6.95 -5.98
C TRP A 91 -2.76 5.63 -5.43
N PHE A 92 -1.85 4.71 -5.18
CA PHE A 92 -2.15 3.37 -4.71
C PHE A 92 -1.20 2.99 -3.58
N LEU A 93 -1.74 2.32 -2.56
CA LEU A 93 -0.97 1.42 -1.72
C LEU A 93 -0.92 0.08 -2.45
N ILE A 94 0.27 -0.46 -2.59
CA ILE A 94 0.50 -1.74 -3.23
C ILE A 94 1.08 -2.69 -2.18
N LEU A 95 0.42 -3.82 -1.99
CA LEU A 95 0.91 -4.91 -1.15
C LEU A 95 1.46 -5.99 -2.07
N ASP A 96 2.69 -6.41 -1.83
CA ASP A 96 3.43 -7.31 -2.71
C ASP A 96 3.94 -8.52 -1.93
N THR A 97 3.60 -9.70 -2.46
CA THR A 97 4.02 -10.99 -1.92
C THR A 97 4.85 -11.79 -2.91
N TYR A 98 5.42 -11.11 -3.91
CA TYR A 98 6.35 -11.73 -4.84
C TYR A 98 7.54 -12.35 -4.10
N GLY A 99 7.84 -13.60 -4.46
CA GLY A 99 8.90 -14.38 -3.79
C GLY A 99 8.52 -14.92 -2.40
N LYS A 100 7.33 -14.61 -1.88
CA LYS A 100 6.84 -15.17 -0.62
C LYS A 100 6.12 -16.50 -0.88
N GLN A 101 6.37 -17.49 -0.03
CA GLN A 101 5.80 -18.85 -0.17
C GLN A 101 4.30 -18.91 0.17
N TYR A 102 3.84 -18.07 1.09
CA TYR A 102 2.46 -18.05 1.58
C TYR A 102 1.82 -16.69 1.30
N GLY A 103 0.49 -16.66 1.25
CA GLY A 103 -0.26 -15.40 1.22
C GLY A 103 -0.07 -14.61 2.51
N ARG A 104 -0.61 -13.39 2.51
CA ARG A 104 -0.60 -12.46 3.63
C ARG A 104 -2.00 -11.92 3.89
N GLU A 105 -2.27 -11.64 5.14
CA GLU A 105 -3.41 -10.83 5.55
C GLU A 105 -2.87 -9.57 6.21
N VAL A 106 -2.93 -8.45 5.49
CA VAL A 106 -2.31 -7.19 5.92
C VAL A 106 -3.40 -6.23 6.35
N ARG A 107 -3.41 -5.84 7.62
CA ARG A 107 -4.21 -4.74 8.13
C ARG A 107 -3.64 -3.43 7.62
N VAL A 108 -4.47 -2.70 6.89
CA VAL A 108 -4.19 -1.33 6.45
C VAL A 108 -5.00 -0.38 7.30
N ASP A 109 -4.35 0.50 8.05
CA ASP A 109 -5.00 1.53 8.84
C ASP A 109 -4.34 2.90 8.57
N PHE A 110 -4.90 3.63 7.60
CA PHE A 110 -4.49 4.99 7.27
C PHE A 110 -5.46 6.01 7.87
N GLU A 111 -4.86 7.04 8.49
CA GLU A 111 -5.56 8.14 9.12
C GLU A 111 -6.24 9.02 8.06
N PRO A 112 -7.49 9.49 8.30
CA PRO A 112 -8.15 10.50 7.49
C PRO A 112 -7.26 11.73 7.29
N VAL A 113 -7.11 12.21 6.05
CA VAL A 113 -6.41 13.47 5.81
C VAL A 113 -7.27 14.61 6.37
N GLY A 114 -6.85 15.18 7.50
CA GLY A 114 -7.46 16.38 8.06
C GLY A 114 -7.51 17.48 7.01
N SER A 115 -8.72 17.96 6.72
CA SER A 115 -8.91 19.18 5.93
C SER A 115 -8.38 20.35 6.75
N ILE A 116 -7.33 21.01 6.26
CA ILE A 116 -6.97 22.36 6.71
C ILE A 116 -7.57 23.32 5.70
#